data_AF-A0A5N5D0S7-F1
#
_entry.id   AF-A0A5N5D0S7-F1
#
_cell.length_a   1.000
_cell.length_b   1.000
_cell.length_c   1.000
_cell.angle_alpha   90.00
_cell.angle_beta   90.00
_cell.angle_gamma   90.00
#
_symmetry.space_group_name_H-M   'P 1'
#
loop_
_entity.id
_entity.type
_entity.pdbx_description
1 polymer ?
#
loop_
_entity_poly.entity_id
_entity_poly.type
_entity_poly.pdbx_seq_one_letter_code
_entity_poly.pdbx_strand_id
1 'polypeptide(L)'
;MDVSIHTAQYANGSVRPLFSTMEPIKELERTDADIYVAFLSFNTILFSQESDDLWYPAHEYATDITSMAISPDDTTPTYWSDEVTSPMGLVLQHQLCKPHLPANIRCTPLSSLLNTVDAATRLWPKSELDDNFEWFVAILEGAHDSMMTPIKVLGPAALDSKSLLSQGLMGPLASNQWQRDVTKWFNISLATIQQNFVDVAAGSSEPSQESFLKILSTAYINFPVFGLATILIVGGLIIIISYTIEPFTVWIQRRRNLDVYARLEWTMNETFQLQRLAHEELGVGTWVRCNTDVPVTERLERLGVVGLSDRTHPKLVAPPPAFEELLAEEGEAGKRDSDQSQTGSGESCARQKEARAQVSAAAGAECPADDSPGGGRSPAPSGVTQG
;
A
#
# COMPACT_ATOMS: atom_id res chain seq x y z
N MET A 1 18.95 -1.13 24.27
CA MET A 1 19.79 -0.09 23.69
C MET A 1 19.04 1.20 23.83
N ASP A 2 19.65 2.15 24.50
CA ASP A 2 19.13 3.51 24.62
C ASP A 2 20.22 4.50 24.26
N VAL A 3 19.85 5.69 23.81
CA VAL A 3 20.79 6.75 23.46
C VAL A 3 20.31 8.07 24.08
N SER A 4 21.20 8.69 24.86
CA SER A 4 20.94 9.98 25.50
C SER A 4 22.02 10.99 25.11
N ILE A 5 21.68 12.28 25.13
CA ILE A 5 22.60 13.33 24.72
C ILE A 5 22.59 14.47 25.69
N HIS A 6 23.79 14.97 25.96
CA HIS A 6 24.01 16.20 26.72
C HIS A 6 24.69 17.25 25.85
N THR A 7 24.31 18.51 26.05
CA THR A 7 24.70 19.64 25.20
C THR A 7 25.30 20.76 26.03
N ALA A 8 26.35 21.38 25.50
CA ALA A 8 26.91 22.64 26.00
C ALA A 8 27.05 23.60 24.83
N GLN A 9 26.17 24.59 24.78
CA GLN A 9 26.17 25.61 23.74
C GLN A 9 26.93 26.84 24.18
N TYR A 10 27.78 27.36 23.30
CA TYR A 10 28.62 28.51 23.61
C TYR A 10 28.10 29.77 22.94
N ALA A 11 28.18 30.87 23.67
CA ALA A 11 28.11 32.20 23.08
C ALA A 11 29.05 33.15 23.83
N ASN A 12 29.77 33.95 23.05
CA ASN A 12 30.76 34.92 23.54
C ASN A 12 31.77 34.32 24.55
N GLY A 13 32.27 33.11 24.25
CA GLY A 13 33.25 32.41 25.09
C GLY A 13 32.70 31.83 26.40
N SER A 14 31.38 31.79 26.58
CA SER A 14 30.74 31.24 27.78
C SER A 14 29.63 30.27 27.42
N VAL A 15 29.42 29.25 28.26
CA VAL A 15 28.31 28.31 28.13
C VAL A 15 26.99 29.04 28.42
N ARG A 16 25.95 28.77 27.61
CA ARG A 16 24.63 29.38 27.74
C ARG A 16 23.69 28.44 28.50
N PRO A 17 23.32 28.74 29.77
CA PRO A 17 22.54 27.81 30.58
C PRO A 17 21.14 27.50 30.03
N LEU A 18 20.52 28.45 29.32
CA LEU A 18 19.19 28.27 28.74
C LEU A 18 19.16 27.22 27.62
N PHE A 19 20.29 26.94 26.99
CA PHE A 19 20.39 26.04 25.83
C PHE A 19 21.34 24.85 26.06
N SER A 20 21.86 24.71 27.29
CA SER A 20 22.83 23.68 27.66
C SER A 20 22.23 22.77 28.72
N THR A 21 22.40 21.47 28.56
CA THR A 21 22.01 20.46 29.56
C THR A 21 23.18 19.97 30.41
N MET A 22 24.41 20.40 30.08
CA MET A 22 25.61 20.12 30.86
C MET A 22 26.59 21.29 30.84
N GLU A 23 27.48 21.31 31.82
CA GLU A 23 28.67 22.15 31.85
C GLU A 23 29.91 21.27 31.62
N PRO A 24 30.70 21.50 30.55
CA PRO A 24 31.83 20.66 30.23
C PRO A 24 32.98 20.88 31.22
N ILE A 25 33.71 19.81 31.54
CA ILE A 25 34.98 19.90 32.25
C ILE A 25 36.01 20.65 31.41
N LYS A 26 37.04 21.19 32.05
CA LYS A 26 38.07 22.02 31.40
C LYS A 26 38.73 21.35 30.19
N GLU A 27 38.93 20.04 30.24
CA GLU A 27 39.53 19.25 29.16
C GLU A 27 38.62 19.10 27.94
N LEU A 28 37.31 19.16 28.15
CA LEU A 28 36.30 19.11 27.10
C LEU A 28 35.85 20.51 26.68
N GLU A 29 36.27 21.56 27.39
CA GLU A 29 35.87 22.94 27.13
C GLU A 29 36.39 23.43 25.77
N ARG A 30 35.49 23.93 24.93
CA ARG A 30 35.82 24.55 23.64
C ARG A 30 34.92 25.75 23.39
N THR A 31 35.54 26.92 23.26
CA THR A 31 34.84 28.20 23.09
C THR A 31 34.45 28.51 21.64
N ASP A 32 34.98 27.75 20.68
CA ASP A 32 34.82 27.94 19.24
C ASP A 32 33.85 26.93 18.61
N ALA A 33 33.04 26.23 19.42
CA ALA A 33 32.09 25.23 18.95
C ALA A 33 30.99 24.97 19.97
N ASP A 34 29.90 24.36 19.52
CA ASP A 34 28.91 23.73 20.40
C ASP A 34 29.33 22.27 20.65
N ILE A 35 29.18 21.82 21.89
CA ILE A 35 29.68 20.52 22.34
C ILE A 35 28.53 19.61 22.69
N TYR A 36 28.66 18.36 22.26
CA TYR A 36 27.67 17.33 22.44
C TYR A 36 28.34 16.08 22.98
N VAL A 37 27.67 15.39 23.89
CA VAL A 37 28.09 14.06 24.34
C VAL A 37 26.92 13.12 24.19
N ALA A 38 27.05 12.14 23.31
CA ALA A 38 26.08 11.09 23.09
C ALA A 38 26.50 9.85 23.90
N PHE A 39 25.64 9.41 24.82
CA PHE A 39 25.83 8.21 25.61
C PHE A 39 24.98 7.08 25.04
N LEU A 40 25.64 5.99 24.66
CA LEU A 40 24.98 4.78 24.20
C LEU A 40 24.95 3.76 25.32
N SER A 41 23.76 3.40 25.78
CA SER A 41 23.58 2.41 26.86
C SER A 41 23.15 1.06 26.29
N PHE A 42 23.96 0.03 26.54
CA PHE A 42 23.73 -1.31 26.00
C PHE A 42 22.70 -2.11 26.80
N ASN A 43 22.46 -1.76 28.07
CA ASN A 43 21.59 -2.51 28.98
C ASN A 43 21.97 -4.00 28.98
N THR A 44 21.02 -4.91 28.69
CA THR A 44 21.23 -6.36 28.63
C THR A 44 21.33 -6.87 27.19
N ILE A 45 22.00 -6.13 26.32
CA ILE A 45 22.19 -6.54 24.91
C ILE A 45 23.43 -7.43 24.80
N LEU A 46 23.24 -8.54 24.08
CA LEU A 46 24.30 -9.45 23.67
C LEU A 46 24.69 -9.18 22.22
N PHE A 47 25.96 -9.34 21.88
CA PHE A 47 26.48 -9.24 20.53
C PHE A 47 26.71 -10.63 19.95
N SER A 48 26.32 -10.86 18.70
CA SER A 48 26.51 -12.15 18.04
C SER A 48 27.96 -12.43 17.61
N GLN A 49 28.83 -11.43 17.67
CA GLN A 49 30.26 -11.51 17.35
C GLN A 49 31.01 -10.42 18.11
N GLU A 50 32.32 -10.55 18.19
CA GLU A 50 33.20 -9.49 18.70
C GLU A 50 33.11 -8.24 17.83
N SER A 51 33.28 -7.06 18.43
CA SER A 51 33.22 -5.78 17.73
C SER A 51 34.32 -4.83 18.18
N ASP A 52 35.22 -4.53 17.24
CA ASP A 52 36.27 -3.51 17.38
C ASP A 52 35.77 -2.06 17.13
N ASP A 53 34.46 -1.85 16.99
CA ASP A 53 33.91 -0.52 16.74
C ASP A 53 34.07 0.36 17.99
N LEU A 54 34.56 1.59 17.80
CA LEU A 54 34.90 2.51 18.89
C LEU A 54 33.72 2.88 19.79
N TRP A 55 32.49 2.85 19.27
CA TRP A 55 31.28 3.19 20.03
C TRP A 55 30.44 1.98 20.39
N TYR A 56 30.70 0.83 19.75
CA TYR A 56 30.07 -0.47 20.03
C TYR A 56 31.09 -1.54 20.47
N PRO A 57 32.01 -1.26 21.42
CA PRO A 57 33.04 -2.23 21.77
C PRO A 57 32.43 -3.44 22.47
N ALA A 58 32.75 -4.64 21.98
CA ALA A 58 32.25 -5.90 22.55
C ALA A 58 33.25 -7.03 22.31
N HIS A 59 34.00 -7.41 23.35
CA HIS A 59 35.00 -8.47 23.31
C HIS A 59 34.88 -9.45 24.47
N GLU A 60 34.11 -9.11 25.52
CA GLU A 60 33.91 -9.99 26.67
C GLU A 60 32.94 -11.11 26.32
N TYR A 61 33.38 -12.37 26.40
CA TYR A 61 32.52 -13.54 26.23
C TYR A 61 31.38 -13.54 27.26
N ALA A 62 30.14 -13.70 26.81
CA ALA A 62 28.96 -13.73 27.65
C ALA A 62 28.46 -15.15 27.91
N THR A 63 27.96 -15.80 26.87
CA THR A 63 27.37 -17.14 26.92
C THR A 63 27.21 -17.68 25.51
N ASP A 64 27.08 -18.99 25.38
CA ASP A 64 26.64 -19.59 24.13
C ASP A 64 25.10 -19.62 24.07
N ILE A 65 24.54 -19.31 22.90
CA ILE A 65 23.10 -19.44 22.64
C ILE A 65 22.86 -20.56 21.63
N THR A 66 21.85 -21.40 21.88
CA THR A 66 21.45 -22.51 20.99
C THR A 66 20.52 -22.01 19.89
N SER A 67 20.85 -22.29 18.62
CA SER A 67 19.98 -21.97 17.49
C SER A 67 18.96 -23.09 17.25
N MET A 68 17.72 -22.89 17.72
CA MET A 68 16.63 -23.88 17.50
C MET A 68 16.28 -24.07 16.00
N ALA A 69 16.79 -23.22 15.11
CA ALA A 69 16.53 -23.27 13.67
C ALA A 69 17.47 -24.20 12.88
N ILE A 70 18.65 -24.53 13.42
CA ILE A 70 19.69 -25.29 12.69
C ILE A 70 19.89 -26.67 13.34
N SER A 71 20.17 -26.72 14.65
CA SER A 71 20.31 -27.95 15.43
C SER A 71 20.28 -27.61 16.93
N PRO A 72 19.67 -28.44 17.80
CA PRO A 72 19.70 -28.22 19.25
C PRO A 72 21.12 -28.27 19.84
N ASP A 73 22.08 -28.87 19.14
CA ASP A 73 23.47 -29.00 19.58
C ASP A 73 24.39 -27.91 19.00
N ASP A 74 23.89 -27.05 18.09
CA ASP A 74 24.69 -25.99 17.48
C ASP A 74 24.56 -24.69 18.29
N THR A 75 25.66 -24.31 18.93
CA THR A 75 25.73 -23.17 19.84
C THR A 75 26.65 -22.10 19.28
N THR A 76 26.18 -20.85 19.28
CA THR A 76 26.97 -19.70 18.86
C THR A 76 27.37 -18.86 20.07
N PRO A 77 28.65 -18.48 20.22
CA PRO A 77 29.08 -17.61 21.30
C PRO A 77 28.47 -16.22 21.14
N THR A 78 28.19 -15.58 22.26
CA THR A 78 27.76 -14.18 22.32
C THR A 78 28.64 -13.39 23.27
N TYR A 79 28.64 -12.08 23.10
CA TYR A 79 29.57 -11.18 23.77
C TYR A 79 28.82 -10.04 24.48
N TRP A 80 29.33 -9.62 25.64
CA TRP A 80 28.91 -8.40 26.31
C TRP A 80 29.62 -7.20 25.69
N SER A 81 29.01 -6.02 25.83
CA SER A 81 29.73 -4.78 25.57
C SER A 81 30.79 -4.57 26.64
N ASP A 82 31.95 -4.05 26.23
CA ASP A 82 33.07 -3.77 27.12
C ASP A 82 32.73 -2.65 28.12
N GLU A 83 31.80 -1.76 27.76
CA GLU A 83 31.32 -0.68 28.62
C GLU A 83 29.80 -0.73 28.75
N VAL A 84 29.28 -0.48 29.96
CA VAL A 84 27.83 -0.43 30.19
C VAL A 84 27.18 0.74 29.42
N THR A 85 27.91 1.84 29.33
CA THR A 85 27.52 3.04 28.58
C THR A 85 28.75 3.59 27.86
N SER A 86 28.72 3.63 26.52
CA SER A 86 29.81 4.17 25.71
C SER A 86 29.55 5.64 25.33
N PRO A 87 30.37 6.59 25.81
CA PRO A 87 30.24 8.00 25.47
C PRO A 87 30.97 8.37 24.18
N MET A 88 30.35 9.22 23.36
CA MET A 88 30.96 9.84 22.20
C MET A 88 30.85 11.37 22.30
N GLY A 89 31.98 12.06 22.25
CA GLY A 89 32.01 13.51 22.15
C GLY A 89 31.89 13.98 20.70
N LEU A 90 31.01 14.94 20.43
CA LEU A 90 30.88 15.61 19.14
C LEU A 90 31.08 17.11 19.30
N VAL A 91 31.67 17.71 18.27
CA VAL A 91 31.92 19.14 18.18
C VAL A 91 31.23 19.66 16.92
N LEU A 92 30.37 20.65 17.09
CA LEU A 92 29.64 21.26 15.98
C LEU A 92 30.11 22.71 15.78
N GLN A 93 30.54 23.01 14.55
CA GLN A 93 30.96 24.33 14.13
C GLN A 93 30.17 24.76 12.90
N HIS A 94 29.83 26.04 12.86
CA HIS A 94 29.08 26.67 11.79
C HIS A 94 29.94 27.75 11.14
N GLN A 95 29.81 27.88 9.82
CA GLN A 95 30.41 28.96 9.05
C GLN A 95 29.40 29.40 7.99
N LEU A 96 29.16 30.71 7.91
CA LEU A 96 28.29 31.32 6.91
C LEU A 96 29.15 32.07 5.89
N CYS A 97 28.83 31.90 4.60
CA CYS A 97 29.62 32.45 3.50
C CYS A 97 28.75 33.25 2.52
N LYS A 98 29.23 34.41 2.06
CA LYS A 98 28.61 35.26 1.03
C LYS A 98 29.41 35.14 -0.28
N PRO A 99 28.94 34.38 -1.30
CA PRO A 99 29.76 33.98 -2.45
C PRO A 99 30.40 35.12 -3.26
N HIS A 100 29.74 36.28 -3.34
CA HIS A 100 30.20 37.43 -4.14
C HIS A 100 31.30 38.25 -3.48
N LEU A 101 31.68 37.96 -2.23
CA LEU A 101 32.74 38.67 -1.52
C LEU A 101 34.14 38.06 -1.82
N PRO A 102 35.20 38.90 -1.72
CA PRO A 102 36.58 38.42 -1.84
C PRO A 102 36.93 37.44 -0.72
N ALA A 103 37.84 36.50 -1.02
CA ALA A 103 38.07 35.29 -0.21
C ALA A 103 38.41 35.56 1.27
N ASN A 104 39.08 36.69 1.56
CA ASN A 104 39.48 37.10 2.91
C ASN A 104 38.32 37.57 3.82
N ILE A 105 37.20 37.98 3.24
CA ILE A 105 35.99 38.42 3.96
C ILE A 105 34.76 37.66 3.49
N ARG A 106 34.93 36.51 2.83
CA ARG A 106 33.83 35.75 2.24
C ARG A 106 32.98 35.05 3.30
N CYS A 107 33.61 34.58 4.36
CA CYS A 107 32.99 33.70 5.34
C CYS A 107 33.26 34.19 6.76
N THR A 108 32.36 33.85 7.68
CA THR A 108 32.59 33.99 9.12
C THR A 108 33.70 33.03 9.56
N PRO A 109 34.34 33.25 10.72
CA PRO A 109 35.13 32.18 11.35
C PRO A 109 34.23 30.97 11.67
N LEU A 110 34.82 29.78 11.75
CA LEU A 110 34.16 28.61 12.31
C LEU A 110 33.93 28.85 13.81
N SER A 111 32.67 28.80 14.24
CA SER A 111 32.30 28.98 15.64
C SER A 111 31.02 28.21 15.99
N SER A 112 30.61 28.24 17.26
CA SER A 112 29.26 27.86 17.71
C SER A 112 28.17 28.61 16.93
N LEU A 113 26.97 28.04 16.82
CA LEU A 113 25.87 28.63 16.02
C LEU A 113 25.60 30.10 16.38
N LEU A 114 25.49 30.41 17.68
CA LEU A 114 25.16 31.75 18.18
C LEU A 114 26.24 32.78 17.83
N ASN A 115 27.52 32.43 18.00
CA ASN A 115 28.64 33.29 17.61
C ASN A 115 28.73 33.46 16.09
N THR A 116 28.40 32.43 15.32
CA THR A 116 28.40 32.49 13.86
C THR A 116 27.32 33.43 13.33
N VAL A 117 26.12 33.41 13.93
CA VAL A 117 25.05 34.36 13.59
C VAL A 117 25.48 35.80 13.94
N ASP A 118 26.03 36.03 15.13
CA ASP A 118 26.54 37.37 15.51
C ASP A 118 27.65 37.84 14.56
N ALA A 119 28.61 36.97 14.22
CA ALA A 119 29.68 37.29 13.28
C ALA A 119 29.16 37.55 11.85
N ALA A 120 28.03 36.95 11.45
CA ALA A 120 27.45 37.13 10.13
C ALA A 120 26.88 38.54 9.91
N THR A 121 26.59 39.30 10.97
CA THR A 121 26.23 40.73 10.87
C THR A 121 27.33 41.58 10.19
N ARG A 122 28.58 41.10 10.15
CA ARG A 122 29.69 41.74 9.42
C ARG A 122 29.61 41.52 7.91
N LEU A 123 29.00 40.41 7.47
CA LEU A 123 28.85 40.04 6.07
C LEU A 123 27.52 40.57 5.48
N TRP A 124 26.51 40.71 6.34
CA TRP A 124 25.20 41.29 6.04
C TRP A 124 24.90 42.42 7.05
N PRO A 125 25.44 43.64 6.82
CA PRO A 125 25.23 44.77 7.72
C PRO A 125 23.77 45.22 7.72
N LYS A 126 23.27 45.69 8.88
CA LYS A 126 21.87 46.11 9.08
C LYS A 126 21.35 47.17 8.10
N SER A 127 22.21 47.98 7.50
CA SER A 127 21.84 48.97 6.47
C SER A 127 21.52 48.35 5.11
N GLU A 128 22.01 47.12 4.88
CA GLU A 128 21.74 46.27 3.71
C GLU A 128 21.04 44.98 4.15
N LEU A 129 20.37 44.98 5.32
CA LEU A 129 19.64 43.80 5.77
C LEU A 129 18.49 43.59 4.78
N ASP A 130 18.77 42.77 3.79
CA ASP A 130 17.80 42.12 2.95
C ASP A 130 16.96 41.30 3.92
N ASP A 131 15.65 41.55 4.03
CA ASP A 131 14.72 40.83 4.93
C ASP A 131 14.96 39.30 4.83
N ASN A 132 15.42 38.84 3.67
CA ASN A 132 15.88 37.50 3.36
C ASN A 132 16.95 36.93 4.32
N PHE A 133 17.94 37.73 4.75
CA PHE A 133 18.99 37.26 5.66
C PHE A 133 18.45 37.09 7.09
N GLU A 134 17.58 38.00 7.53
CA GLU A 134 16.92 37.87 8.84
C GLU A 134 16.06 36.60 8.88
N TRP A 135 15.29 36.33 7.81
CA TRP A 135 14.57 35.07 7.64
C TRP A 135 15.49 33.85 7.59
N PHE A 136 16.59 33.92 6.85
CA PHE A 136 17.57 32.83 6.77
C PHE A 136 18.13 32.47 8.15
N VAL A 137 18.53 33.49 8.93
CA VAL A 137 19.00 33.30 10.30
C VAL A 137 17.88 32.78 11.18
N ALA A 138 16.67 33.33 11.10
CA ALA A 138 15.54 32.88 11.90
C ALA A 138 15.15 31.42 11.62
N ILE A 139 15.30 30.93 10.39
CA ILE A 139 15.10 29.51 10.03
C ILE A 139 16.20 28.64 10.63
N LEU A 140 17.46 29.08 10.54
CA LEU A 140 18.60 28.36 11.10
C LEU A 140 18.56 28.32 12.63
N GLU A 141 18.19 29.42 13.28
CA GLU A 141 18.01 29.51 14.73
C GLU A 141 16.77 28.76 15.17
N GLY A 142 15.63 28.88 14.47
CA GLY A 142 14.40 28.14 14.77
C GLY A 142 14.59 26.61 14.74
N ALA A 143 15.56 26.14 13.97
CA ALA A 143 16.04 24.75 13.97
C ALA A 143 17.00 24.44 15.13
N HIS A 144 16.98 25.20 16.23
CA HIS A 144 17.88 25.06 17.38
C HIS A 144 18.15 23.58 17.68
N ASP A 145 19.43 23.22 17.61
CA ASP A 145 19.93 21.86 17.83
C ASP A 145 19.56 20.82 16.75
N SER A 146 19.49 21.26 15.48
CA SER A 146 19.15 20.43 14.32
C SER A 146 19.90 19.10 14.25
N MET A 147 21.17 19.08 14.68
CA MET A 147 22.02 17.89 14.74
C MET A 147 21.47 16.79 15.67
N MET A 148 20.93 17.20 16.81
CA MET A 148 20.56 16.27 17.88
C MET A 148 19.06 16.03 17.93
N THR A 149 18.26 16.87 17.27
CA THR A 149 16.82 16.68 17.11
C THR A 149 16.45 15.25 16.67
N PRO A 150 17.11 14.62 15.69
CA PRO A 150 16.78 13.25 15.30
C PRO A 150 16.91 12.27 16.46
N ILE A 151 17.96 12.38 17.27
CA ILE A 151 18.17 11.47 18.40
C ILE A 151 17.21 11.81 19.56
N LYS A 152 16.96 13.09 19.84
CA LYS A 152 15.99 13.51 20.88
C LYS A 152 14.56 13.06 20.57
N VAL A 153 14.17 13.06 19.29
CA VAL A 153 12.81 12.71 18.85
C VAL A 153 12.65 11.22 18.57
N LEU A 154 13.61 10.60 17.87
CA LEU A 154 13.51 9.19 17.43
C LEU A 154 14.22 8.23 18.39
N GLY A 155 15.05 8.74 19.32
CA GLY A 155 15.83 7.92 20.24
C GLY A 155 16.68 6.90 19.48
N PRO A 156 16.67 5.62 19.91
CA PRO A 156 17.41 4.55 19.23
C PRO A 156 17.01 4.34 17.76
N ALA A 157 15.82 4.76 17.31
CA ALA A 157 15.42 4.61 15.91
C ALA A 157 16.22 5.52 14.96
N ALA A 158 16.86 6.57 15.48
CA ALA A 158 17.81 7.41 14.73
C ALA A 158 19.08 6.62 14.32
N LEU A 159 19.39 5.51 15.00
CA LEU A 159 20.57 4.70 14.77
C LEU A 159 20.31 3.68 13.64
N ASP A 160 21.28 3.47 12.76
CA ASP A 160 21.27 2.43 11.73
C ASP A 160 21.42 1.04 12.36
N SER A 161 22.29 0.93 13.38
CA SER A 161 22.52 -0.28 14.19
C SER A 161 21.26 -0.82 14.86
N LYS A 162 20.24 0.02 15.10
CA LYS A 162 18.97 -0.42 15.69
C LYS A 162 18.23 -1.46 14.85
N SER A 163 18.43 -1.47 13.53
CA SER A 163 17.87 -2.48 12.63
C SER A 163 18.47 -3.87 12.81
N LEU A 164 19.70 -3.94 13.34
CA LEU A 164 20.44 -5.17 13.61
C LEU A 164 20.12 -5.77 14.98
N LEU A 165 19.39 -5.04 15.83
CA LEU A 165 19.00 -5.48 17.16
C LEU A 165 17.65 -6.20 17.13
N SER A 166 17.65 -7.50 17.44
CA SER A 166 16.47 -8.35 17.54
C SER A 166 16.45 -9.13 18.85
N GLN A 167 15.36 -9.07 19.61
CA GLN A 167 15.16 -9.82 20.87
C GLN A 167 16.32 -9.69 21.89
N GLY A 168 16.99 -8.53 21.93
CA GLY A 168 18.14 -8.30 22.83
C GLY A 168 19.47 -8.83 22.30
N LEU A 169 19.51 -9.43 21.11
CA LEU A 169 20.73 -9.82 20.41
C LEU A 169 21.01 -8.83 19.28
N MET A 170 22.19 -8.21 19.33
CA MET A 170 22.73 -7.39 18.27
C MET A 170 23.44 -8.28 17.25
N GLY A 171 22.98 -8.21 16.00
CA GLY A 171 23.61 -8.93 14.90
C GLY A 171 25.00 -8.38 14.55
N PRO A 172 25.64 -8.96 13.53
CA PRO A 172 26.97 -8.56 13.07
C PRO A 172 27.06 -7.07 12.76
N LEU A 173 27.97 -6.37 13.43
CA LEU A 173 28.27 -4.96 13.17
C LEU A 173 29.42 -4.83 12.18
N ALA A 174 29.38 -3.76 11.37
CA ALA A 174 30.53 -3.33 10.60
C ALA A 174 31.55 -2.62 11.52
N SER A 175 32.84 -2.62 11.14
CA SER A 175 33.89 -1.93 11.90
C SER A 175 33.76 -0.40 11.95
N ASN A 176 32.89 0.16 11.10
CA ASN A 176 32.57 1.59 11.05
C ASN A 176 31.09 1.87 11.37
N GLN A 177 30.47 1.04 12.21
CA GLN A 177 29.07 1.17 12.56
C GLN A 177 28.76 2.53 13.20
N TRP A 178 29.61 3.04 14.08
CA TRP A 178 29.42 4.36 14.67
C TRP A 178 29.32 5.47 13.62
N GLN A 179 30.12 5.37 12.53
CA GLN A 179 30.08 6.34 11.44
C GLN A 179 28.77 6.27 10.67
N ARG A 180 28.24 5.05 10.47
CA ARG A 180 26.95 4.85 9.80
C ARG A 180 25.81 5.44 10.62
N ASP A 181 25.84 5.25 11.94
CA ASP A 181 24.86 5.81 12.86
C ASP A 181 24.92 7.34 12.85
N VAL A 182 26.13 7.92 12.98
CA VAL A 182 26.35 9.37 12.90
C VAL A 182 25.89 9.93 11.56
N THR A 183 26.23 9.27 10.45
CA THR A 183 25.85 9.69 9.10
C THR A 183 24.34 9.67 8.94
N LYS A 184 23.65 8.67 9.48
CA LYS A 184 22.19 8.56 9.39
C LYS A 184 21.51 9.73 10.07
N TRP A 185 21.81 10.01 11.35
CA TRP A 185 21.16 11.14 12.02
C TRP A 185 21.63 12.49 11.47
N PHE A 186 22.86 12.60 10.97
CA PHE A 186 23.35 13.81 10.29
C PHE A 186 22.54 14.09 9.02
N ASN A 187 22.28 13.06 8.21
CA ASN A 187 21.46 13.18 7.01
C ASN A 187 20.01 13.58 7.35
N ILE A 188 19.44 13.02 8.42
CA ILE A 188 18.10 13.43 8.91
C ILE A 188 18.12 14.91 9.33
N SER A 189 19.18 15.35 10.00
CA SER A 189 19.37 16.75 10.42
C SER A 189 19.41 17.69 9.22
N LEU A 190 20.20 17.36 8.20
CA LEU A 190 20.27 18.15 6.96
C LEU A 190 18.93 18.19 6.21
N ALA A 191 18.23 17.06 6.12
CA ALA A 191 16.91 17.00 5.51
C ALA A 191 15.89 17.87 6.27
N THR A 192 15.99 17.91 7.60
CA THR A 192 15.14 18.75 8.46
C THR A 192 15.42 20.24 8.24
N ILE A 193 16.70 20.63 8.15
CA ILE A 193 17.07 22.01 7.80
C ILE A 193 16.48 22.38 6.43
N GLN A 194 16.66 21.51 5.42
CA GLN A 194 16.09 21.73 4.08
C GLN A 194 14.57 21.87 4.11
N GLN A 195 13.88 21.02 4.87
CA GLN A 195 12.43 21.08 5.04
C GLN A 195 11.99 22.39 5.70
N ASN A 196 12.69 22.88 6.72
CA ASN A 196 12.35 24.14 7.38
C ASN A 196 12.39 25.33 6.41
N PHE A 197 13.37 25.36 5.49
CA PHE A 197 13.38 26.36 4.42
C PHE A 197 12.18 26.23 3.49
N VAL A 198 11.80 25.00 3.13
CA VAL A 198 10.61 24.73 2.29
C VAL A 198 9.33 25.18 2.98
N ASP A 199 9.16 24.86 4.25
CA ASP A 199 7.95 25.16 5.00
C ASP A 199 7.74 26.67 5.16
N VAL A 200 8.81 27.42 5.48
CA VAL A 200 8.71 28.88 5.59
C VAL A 200 8.38 29.53 4.25
N ALA A 201 8.93 29.02 3.15
CA ALA A 201 8.61 29.52 1.82
C ALA A 201 7.21 29.14 1.33
N ALA A 202 6.74 27.94 1.68
CA ALA A 202 5.38 27.50 1.35
C ALA A 202 4.32 28.37 2.06
N GLY A 203 4.66 28.90 3.24
CA GLY A 203 3.75 29.70 4.05
C GLY A 203 2.70 28.85 4.77
N SER A 204 1.90 29.49 5.62
CA SER A 204 0.82 28.81 6.33
C SER A 204 -0.32 28.43 5.38
N SER A 205 -0.95 27.29 5.62
CA SER A 205 -2.22 26.90 4.97
C SER A 205 -3.40 27.82 5.29
N GLU A 206 -3.24 28.73 6.25
CA GLU A 206 -4.18 29.80 6.59
C GLU A 206 -4.01 30.99 5.62
N PRO A 207 -5.09 31.48 4.97
CA PRO A 207 -5.03 32.43 3.85
C PRO A 207 -4.67 33.89 4.24
N SER A 208 -4.14 34.15 5.43
CA SER A 208 -3.94 35.51 5.95
C SER A 208 -2.49 36.01 5.97
N GLN A 209 -1.52 35.25 5.48
CA GLN A 209 -0.13 35.72 5.35
C GLN A 209 0.39 35.38 3.96
N GLU A 210 0.64 36.42 3.15
CA GLU A 210 1.33 36.27 1.87
C GLU A 210 2.78 35.82 2.13
N SER A 211 3.12 34.58 1.76
CA SER A 211 4.48 34.06 1.80
C SER A 211 5.30 34.73 0.67
N PHE A 212 6.20 35.64 1.03
CA PHE A 212 7.01 36.44 0.08
C PHE A 212 8.20 35.67 -0.54
N LEU A 213 8.44 34.41 -0.17
CA LEU A 213 9.62 33.66 -0.59
C LEU A 213 9.24 32.52 -1.54
N LYS A 214 9.40 32.75 -2.84
CA LYS A 214 9.19 31.72 -3.88
C LYS A 214 10.44 30.87 -4.02
N ILE A 215 10.44 29.65 -3.47
CA ILE A 215 11.49 28.68 -3.77
C ILE A 215 11.36 28.27 -5.25
N LEU A 216 12.36 28.63 -6.05
CA LEU A 216 12.59 28.05 -7.37
C LEU A 216 13.16 26.64 -7.18
N SER A 217 12.30 25.69 -6.84
CA SER A 217 12.67 24.28 -6.80
C SER A 217 12.43 23.68 -8.17
N THR A 218 13.52 23.20 -8.80
CA THR A 218 13.47 22.31 -9.97
C THR A 218 12.98 20.90 -9.60
N ALA A 219 12.78 20.63 -8.31
CA ALA A 219 12.40 19.33 -7.74
C ALA A 219 10.90 19.21 -7.40
N TYR A 220 10.10 20.28 -7.53
CA TYR A 220 8.68 20.08 -7.81
C TYR A 220 8.59 19.55 -9.24
N ILE A 221 8.66 18.22 -9.32
CA ILE A 221 8.27 17.44 -10.47
C ILE A 221 6.93 18.02 -10.92
N ASN A 222 6.97 18.78 -12.01
CA ASN A 222 5.81 18.99 -12.83
C ASN A 222 5.22 17.60 -12.98
N PHE A 223 4.03 17.33 -12.41
CA PHE A 223 3.23 16.18 -12.83
C PHE A 223 3.38 16.17 -14.34
N PRO A 224 3.98 15.13 -14.96
CA PRO A 224 4.29 15.19 -16.37
C PRO A 224 2.93 15.29 -17.05
N VAL A 225 2.54 16.53 -17.40
CA VAL A 225 1.25 16.82 -18.01
C VAL A 225 1.13 15.97 -19.27
N PHE A 226 2.27 15.71 -19.90
CA PHE A 226 2.46 14.69 -20.92
C PHE A 226 1.97 13.29 -20.48
N GLY A 227 2.50 12.70 -19.41
CA GLY A 227 2.10 11.36 -18.95
C GLY A 227 0.64 11.28 -18.51
N LEU A 228 0.13 12.31 -17.81
CA LEU A 228 -1.27 12.37 -17.38
C LEU A 228 -2.21 12.56 -18.59
N ALA A 229 -1.82 13.38 -19.57
CA ALA A 229 -2.54 13.51 -20.83
C ALA A 229 -2.48 12.21 -21.66
N THR A 230 -1.34 11.51 -21.70
CA THR A 230 -1.22 10.24 -22.41
C THR A 230 -2.16 9.19 -21.82
N ILE A 231 -2.20 9.03 -20.49
CA ILE A 231 -3.09 8.06 -19.84
C ILE A 231 -4.56 8.43 -20.06
N LEU A 232 -4.94 9.71 -19.94
CA LEU A 232 -6.32 10.14 -20.18
C LEU A 232 -6.75 9.98 -21.65
N ILE A 233 -5.88 10.33 -22.60
CA ILE A 233 -6.19 10.25 -24.03
C ILE A 233 -6.23 8.78 -24.46
N VAL A 234 -5.19 7.99 -24.16
CA VAL A 234 -5.12 6.59 -24.58
C VAL A 234 -6.18 5.76 -23.85
N GLY A 235 -6.34 5.94 -22.55
CA GLY A 235 -7.38 5.27 -21.77
C GLY A 235 -8.79 5.66 -22.22
N GLY A 236 -9.03 6.95 -22.47
CA GLY A 236 -10.29 7.44 -23.02
C GLY A 236 -10.60 6.88 -24.41
N LEU A 237 -9.61 6.80 -25.29
CA LEU A 237 -9.76 6.19 -26.61
C LEU A 237 -10.11 4.70 -26.53
N ILE A 238 -9.45 3.94 -25.63
CA ILE A 238 -9.76 2.51 -25.43
C ILE A 238 -11.21 2.34 -24.96
N ILE A 239 -11.67 3.15 -24.01
CA ILE A 239 -13.05 3.09 -23.51
C ILE A 239 -14.05 3.46 -24.62
N ILE A 240 -13.79 4.53 -25.38
CA ILE A 240 -14.65 4.96 -26.49
C ILE A 240 -14.72 3.86 -27.57
N ILE A 241 -13.58 3.27 -27.94
CA ILE A 241 -13.54 2.17 -28.92
C ILE A 241 -14.34 0.97 -28.38
N SER A 242 -14.15 0.60 -27.11
CA SER A 242 -14.89 -0.51 -26.50
C SER A 242 -16.40 -0.28 -26.48
N TYR A 243 -16.86 0.95 -26.26
CA TYR A 243 -18.29 1.27 -26.25
C TYR A 243 -18.88 1.43 -27.66
N THR A 244 -18.06 1.82 -28.64
CA THR A 244 -18.54 2.07 -30.02
C THR A 244 -18.43 0.86 -30.93
N ILE A 245 -17.63 -0.16 -30.59
CA ILE A 245 -17.44 -1.33 -31.45
C ILE A 245 -18.74 -2.10 -31.66
N GLU A 246 -19.53 -2.30 -30.61
CA GLU A 246 -20.79 -3.05 -30.65
C GLU A 246 -21.90 -2.36 -31.48
N PRO A 247 -22.23 -1.06 -31.26
CA PRO A 247 -23.20 -0.40 -32.13
C PRO A 247 -22.69 -0.27 -33.58
N PHE A 248 -21.37 -0.16 -33.77
CA PHE A 248 -20.77 -0.06 -35.11
C PHE A 248 -20.81 -1.38 -35.88
N THR A 249 -20.52 -2.52 -35.24
CA THR A 249 -20.64 -3.85 -35.86
C THR A 249 -22.09 -4.14 -36.22
N VAL A 250 -23.03 -3.84 -35.33
CA VAL A 250 -24.48 -3.96 -35.60
C VAL A 250 -24.90 -3.07 -36.77
N TRP A 251 -24.42 -1.83 -36.83
CA TRP A 251 -24.72 -0.92 -37.93
C TRP A 251 -24.16 -1.40 -39.28
N ILE A 252 -22.90 -1.86 -39.32
CA ILE A 252 -22.28 -2.41 -40.53
C ILE A 252 -23.00 -3.68 -41.00
N GLN A 253 -23.26 -4.61 -40.08
CA GLN A 253 -23.94 -5.87 -40.39
C GLN A 253 -25.36 -5.63 -40.92
N ARG A 254 -26.10 -4.67 -40.34
CA ARG A 254 -27.43 -4.27 -40.86
C ARG A 254 -27.34 -3.64 -42.25
N ARG A 255 -26.33 -2.80 -42.49
CA ARG A 255 -26.19 -2.08 -43.78
C ARG A 255 -25.70 -2.98 -44.92
N ARG A 256 -24.83 -3.95 -44.64
CA ARG A 256 -24.27 -4.86 -45.65
C ARG A 256 -24.97 -6.22 -45.73
N ASN A 257 -25.96 -6.47 -44.87
CA ASN A 257 -26.68 -7.73 -44.75
C ASN A 257 -25.75 -8.96 -44.66
N LEU A 258 -24.61 -8.77 -43.99
CA LEU A 258 -23.60 -9.81 -43.80
C LEU A 258 -23.97 -10.65 -42.59
N ASP A 259 -23.97 -11.97 -42.80
CA ASP A 259 -24.03 -13.00 -41.77
C ASP A 259 -25.16 -12.83 -40.73
N VAL A 260 -26.39 -13.02 -41.21
CA VAL A 260 -27.62 -12.95 -40.38
C VAL A 260 -27.62 -14.03 -39.28
N TYR A 261 -26.99 -15.18 -39.54
CA TYR A 261 -26.93 -16.29 -38.59
C TYR A 261 -26.01 -15.98 -37.42
N ALA A 262 -24.76 -15.58 -37.66
CA ALA A 262 -23.83 -15.24 -36.60
C ALA A 262 -24.34 -14.09 -35.71
N ARG A 263 -25.07 -13.14 -36.30
CA ARG A 263 -25.72 -12.07 -35.53
C ARG A 263 -26.84 -12.59 -34.63
N LEU A 264 -27.68 -13.50 -35.13
CA LEU A 264 -28.77 -14.07 -34.34
C LEU A 264 -28.21 -14.95 -33.21
N GLU A 265 -27.17 -15.73 -33.49
CA GLU A 265 -26.46 -16.53 -32.49
C GLU A 265 -25.84 -15.65 -31.40
N TRP A 266 -25.17 -14.55 -31.78
CA TRP A 266 -24.62 -13.57 -30.84
C TRP A 266 -25.73 -12.98 -29.95
N THR A 267 -26.81 -12.48 -30.57
CA THR A 267 -27.95 -11.92 -29.82
C THR A 267 -28.62 -12.97 -28.93
N MET A 268 -28.73 -14.23 -29.35
CA MET A 268 -29.35 -15.29 -28.53
C MET A 268 -28.54 -15.66 -27.29
N ASN A 269 -27.22 -15.45 -27.30
CA ASN A 269 -26.35 -15.67 -26.15
C ASN A 269 -26.32 -14.49 -25.16
N GLU A 270 -26.97 -13.37 -25.48
CA GLU A 270 -27.11 -12.26 -24.53
C GLU A 270 -27.94 -12.66 -23.30
N THR A 271 -27.59 -12.11 -22.15
CA THR A 271 -28.17 -12.50 -20.85
C THR A 271 -29.70 -12.41 -20.81
N PHE A 272 -30.29 -11.35 -21.37
CA PHE A 272 -31.75 -11.18 -21.41
C PHE A 272 -32.44 -12.13 -22.39
N GLN A 273 -31.74 -12.55 -23.46
CA GLN A 273 -32.26 -13.51 -24.42
C GLN A 273 -32.23 -14.94 -23.87
N LEU A 274 -31.17 -15.31 -23.15
CA LEU A 274 -31.13 -16.57 -22.39
C LEU A 274 -32.22 -16.60 -21.30
N GLN A 275 -32.45 -15.47 -20.62
CA GLN A 275 -33.53 -15.36 -19.66
C GLN A 275 -34.90 -15.54 -20.34
N ARG A 276 -35.14 -14.89 -21.49
CA ARG A 276 -36.36 -15.11 -22.28
C ARG A 276 -36.55 -16.60 -22.60
N LEU A 277 -35.54 -17.26 -23.18
CA LEU A 277 -35.64 -18.67 -23.57
C LEU A 277 -36.01 -19.55 -22.37
N ALA A 278 -35.42 -19.29 -21.20
CA ALA A 278 -35.77 -20.03 -19.97
C ALA A 278 -37.23 -19.81 -19.52
N HIS A 279 -37.81 -18.65 -19.78
CA HIS A 279 -39.22 -18.35 -19.47
C HIS A 279 -40.17 -18.89 -20.54
N GLU A 280 -39.75 -18.88 -21.80
CA GLU A 280 -40.48 -19.40 -22.95
C GLU A 280 -40.61 -20.94 -22.87
N GLU A 281 -39.57 -21.65 -22.41
CA GLU A 281 -39.63 -23.09 -22.10
C GLU A 281 -40.60 -23.42 -20.95
N LEU A 282 -40.85 -22.48 -20.04
CA LEU A 282 -41.88 -22.60 -19.02
C LEU A 282 -43.29 -22.22 -19.51
N GLY A 283 -43.41 -21.76 -20.76
CA GLY A 283 -44.66 -21.27 -21.34
C GLY A 283 -45.13 -19.93 -20.77
N VAL A 284 -44.23 -19.11 -20.23
CA VAL A 284 -44.56 -17.86 -19.52
C VAL A 284 -44.11 -16.63 -20.32
N GLY A 285 -45.05 -15.70 -20.52
CA GLY A 285 -44.84 -14.41 -21.18
C GLY A 285 -45.02 -14.46 -22.70
N THR A 286 -45.66 -13.42 -23.24
CA THR A 286 -45.78 -13.17 -24.68
C THR A 286 -44.65 -12.25 -25.08
N TRP A 287 -43.61 -12.83 -25.71
CA TRP A 287 -42.37 -12.11 -25.99
C TRP A 287 -42.40 -11.39 -27.35
N VAL A 288 -42.00 -10.12 -27.33
CA VAL A 288 -41.87 -9.27 -28.52
C VAL A 288 -40.41 -8.81 -28.64
N ARG A 289 -39.97 -8.53 -29.87
CA ARG A 289 -38.58 -8.13 -30.19
C ARG A 289 -37.53 -9.20 -29.87
N CYS A 290 -37.90 -10.47 -30.05
CA CYS A 290 -37.06 -11.65 -29.82
C CYS A 290 -35.78 -11.72 -30.68
N ASN A 291 -35.63 -10.83 -31.67
CA ASN A 291 -34.46 -10.70 -32.54
C ASN A 291 -33.59 -9.46 -32.21
N THR A 292 -33.80 -8.83 -31.05
CA THR A 292 -33.02 -7.67 -30.57
C THR A 292 -32.47 -7.91 -29.17
N ASP A 293 -31.46 -7.15 -28.76
CA ASP A 293 -30.69 -7.42 -27.53
C ASP A 293 -31.55 -7.42 -26.25
N VAL A 294 -32.64 -6.64 -26.23
CA VAL A 294 -33.58 -6.56 -25.11
C VAL A 294 -34.97 -7.06 -25.53
N PRO A 295 -35.33 -8.32 -25.22
CA PRO A 295 -36.68 -8.81 -25.41
C PRO A 295 -37.63 -8.18 -24.37
N VAL A 296 -38.86 -7.89 -24.79
CA VAL A 296 -39.87 -7.27 -23.92
C VAL A 296 -41.13 -8.11 -23.95
N THR A 297 -41.77 -8.27 -22.79
CA THR A 297 -43.09 -8.89 -22.68
C THR A 297 -44.20 -7.88 -22.99
N GLU A 298 -45.41 -8.37 -23.20
CA GLU A 298 -46.59 -7.50 -23.20
C GLU A 298 -46.84 -6.88 -21.80
N ARG A 299 -47.66 -5.84 -21.76
CA ARG A 299 -47.88 -5.09 -20.51
C ARG A 299 -48.55 -5.97 -19.46
N LEU A 300 -48.05 -5.89 -18.22
CA LEU A 300 -48.63 -6.53 -17.02
C LEU A 300 -48.54 -8.06 -16.97
N GLU A 301 -47.66 -8.68 -17.76
CA GLU A 301 -47.41 -10.12 -17.67
C GLU A 301 -46.49 -10.47 -16.48
N ARG A 302 -46.80 -11.58 -15.81
CA ARG A 302 -46.00 -12.12 -14.70
C ARG A 302 -44.96 -13.09 -15.24
N LEU A 303 -43.73 -12.93 -14.80
CA LEU A 303 -42.61 -13.80 -15.19
C LEU A 303 -42.42 -14.93 -14.18
N GLY A 304 -41.71 -15.97 -14.62
CA GLY A 304 -41.34 -17.10 -13.79
C GLY A 304 -40.55 -16.67 -12.56
N VAL A 305 -40.78 -17.38 -11.46
CA VAL A 305 -40.11 -17.14 -10.18
C VAL A 305 -39.28 -18.36 -9.81
N VAL A 306 -38.23 -18.16 -9.03
CA VAL A 306 -37.40 -19.28 -8.57
C VAL A 306 -38.16 -20.09 -7.53
N GLY A 307 -38.40 -21.36 -7.83
CA GLY A 307 -39.01 -22.31 -6.90
C GLY A 307 -38.02 -22.69 -5.79
N LEU A 308 -38.43 -22.49 -4.54
CA LEU A 308 -37.59 -22.75 -3.36
C LEU A 308 -37.80 -24.15 -2.75
N SER A 309 -38.56 -25.02 -3.42
CA SER A 309 -38.91 -26.37 -2.93
C SER A 309 -37.68 -27.28 -2.79
N ASP A 310 -36.69 -27.13 -3.66
CA ASP A 310 -35.38 -27.78 -3.56
C ASP A 310 -34.29 -26.70 -3.45
N ARG A 311 -33.72 -26.56 -2.26
CA ARG A 311 -32.67 -25.57 -1.97
C ARG A 311 -31.31 -25.92 -2.59
N THR A 312 -31.10 -27.18 -2.96
CA THR A 312 -29.85 -27.67 -3.55
C THR A 312 -29.85 -27.64 -5.08
N HIS A 313 -31.04 -27.53 -5.69
CA HIS A 313 -31.19 -27.39 -7.13
C HIS A 313 -32.38 -26.47 -7.48
N PRO A 314 -32.25 -25.14 -7.29
CA PRO A 314 -33.33 -24.21 -7.58
C PRO A 314 -33.67 -24.20 -9.06
N LYS A 315 -34.96 -24.29 -9.39
CA LYS A 315 -35.48 -24.26 -10.76
C LYS A 315 -36.42 -23.06 -10.91
N LEU A 316 -36.46 -22.51 -12.11
CA LEU A 316 -37.47 -21.52 -12.46
C LEU A 316 -38.83 -22.21 -12.61
N VAL A 317 -39.88 -21.64 -12.04
CA VAL A 317 -41.25 -22.17 -12.01
C VAL A 317 -42.22 -21.08 -12.48
N ALA A 318 -43.35 -21.49 -13.05
CA ALA A 318 -44.43 -20.58 -13.42
C ALA A 318 -44.85 -19.67 -12.25
N PRO A 319 -45.26 -18.42 -12.52
CA PRO A 319 -45.66 -17.49 -11.48
C PRO A 319 -46.85 -18.06 -10.69
N PRO A 320 -46.87 -17.87 -9.35
CA PRO A 320 -48.03 -18.26 -8.56
C PRO A 320 -49.27 -17.46 -8.98
N PRO A 321 -50.47 -18.05 -8.84
CA PRO A 321 -51.74 -17.39 -9.19
C PRO A 321 -51.88 -16.07 -8.44
N ALA A 322 -52.62 -15.13 -9.03
CA ALA A 322 -52.85 -13.84 -8.39
C ALA A 322 -53.62 -14.01 -7.08
N PHE A 323 -53.33 -13.17 -6.09
CA PHE A 323 -54.09 -13.12 -4.84
C PHE A 323 -55.60 -12.93 -5.12
N GLU A 324 -55.95 -12.19 -6.17
CA GLU A 324 -57.33 -12.01 -6.64
C GLU A 324 -57.96 -13.30 -7.20
N GLU A 325 -57.15 -14.19 -7.81
CA GLU A 325 -57.58 -15.46 -8.39
C GLU A 325 -57.76 -16.52 -7.29
N LEU A 326 -56.89 -16.51 -6.27
CA LEU A 326 -57.02 -17.30 -5.05
C LEU A 326 -58.28 -16.93 -4.25
N LEU A 327 -58.62 -15.63 -4.18
CA LEU A 327 -59.85 -15.15 -3.54
C LEU A 327 -61.12 -15.55 -4.33
N ALA A 328 -61.03 -15.65 -5.66
CA ALA A 328 -62.14 -16.08 -6.50
C ALA A 328 -62.42 -17.60 -6.35
N GLU A 329 -61.39 -18.42 -6.20
CA GLU A 329 -61.52 -19.87 -5.98
C GLU A 329 -62.07 -20.22 -4.57
N GLU A 330 -61.68 -19.49 -3.53
CA GLU A 330 -62.27 -19.64 -2.19
C GLU A 330 -63.75 -19.25 -2.15
N GLY A 331 -64.17 -18.27 -2.98
CA GLY A 331 -65.56 -17.86 -3.13
C GLY A 331 -66.48 -18.90 -3.79
N GLU A 332 -65.95 -19.74 -4.69
CA GLU A 332 -66.71 -20.85 -5.30
C GLU A 332 -66.69 -22.14 -4.48
N ALA A 333 -65.60 -22.43 -3.76
CA ALA A 333 -65.52 -23.58 -2.87
C ALA A 333 -66.49 -23.48 -1.68
N GLY A 334 -66.74 -22.26 -1.18
CA GLY A 334 -67.70 -22.00 -0.10
C GLY A 334 -69.19 -22.15 -0.47
N LYS A 335 -69.52 -22.40 -1.74
CA LYS A 335 -70.92 -22.50 -2.23
C LYS A 335 -71.38 -23.92 -2.55
N ARG A 336 -70.50 -24.93 -2.49
CA ARG A 336 -70.84 -26.35 -2.77
C ARG A 336 -71.03 -27.21 -1.54
N ASP A 337 -70.77 -26.70 -0.33
CA ASP A 337 -70.80 -27.50 0.91
C ASP A 337 -72.15 -27.46 1.67
N SER A 338 -73.24 -27.06 1.00
CA SER A 338 -74.60 -27.01 1.60
C SER A 338 -75.69 -27.77 0.84
N ASP A 339 -75.34 -28.66 -0.09
CA ASP A 339 -76.32 -29.59 -0.67
C ASP A 339 -75.63 -30.86 -1.20
N GLN A 340 -75.47 -31.87 -0.32
CA GLN A 340 -75.78 -33.28 -0.62
C GLN A 340 -75.39 -34.21 0.55
N SER A 341 -76.37 -34.43 1.41
CA SER A 341 -76.55 -35.71 2.09
C SER A 341 -77.37 -36.61 1.16
N GLN A 342 -76.98 -37.89 1.11
CA GLN A 342 -77.71 -39.08 0.60
C GLN A 342 -77.34 -39.66 -0.78
N THR A 343 -76.56 -40.75 -0.67
CA THR A 343 -76.81 -42.10 -1.21
C THR A 343 -76.66 -42.37 -2.71
N GLY A 344 -75.78 -43.33 -3.00
CA GLY A 344 -76.20 -44.51 -3.76
C GLY A 344 -75.29 -44.97 -4.90
N SER A 345 -74.43 -45.93 -4.59
CA SER A 345 -74.22 -47.20 -5.34
C SER A 345 -74.27 -47.18 -6.87
N GLY A 346 -73.13 -47.47 -7.50
CA GLY A 346 -73.07 -47.89 -8.90
C GLY A 346 -71.65 -48.29 -9.31
N GLU A 347 -71.38 -49.59 -9.25
CA GLU A 347 -70.14 -50.24 -9.70
C GLU A 347 -69.76 -49.86 -11.15
N SER A 348 -68.50 -49.49 -11.34
CA SER A 348 -67.85 -49.44 -12.64
C SER A 348 -67.18 -50.78 -12.91
N CYS A 349 -67.68 -51.51 -13.90
CA CYS A 349 -67.00 -52.65 -14.50
C CYS A 349 -67.23 -52.66 -16.01
N ALA A 350 -66.24 -52.19 -16.77
CA ALA A 350 -65.99 -52.65 -18.13
C ALA A 350 -64.50 -52.50 -18.51
N ARG A 351 -63.79 -53.65 -18.46
CA ARG A 351 -62.86 -54.20 -19.48
C ARG A 351 -61.90 -53.21 -20.15
N GLN A 352 -60.59 -53.23 -19.93
CA GLN A 352 -59.62 -54.33 -20.04
C GLN A 352 -59.61 -55.01 -21.42
N LYS A 353 -58.64 -54.59 -22.25
CA LYS A 353 -57.86 -55.35 -23.26
C LYS A 353 -56.54 -54.59 -23.42
N GLU A 354 -55.42 -55.16 -22.95
CA GLU A 354 -54.38 -55.78 -23.81
C GLU A 354 -53.80 -54.79 -24.83
N ALA A 355 -52.52 -54.42 -24.82
CA ALA A 355 -51.42 -55.37 -24.98
C ALA A 355 -50.07 -54.88 -24.40
N ARG A 356 -49.28 -55.89 -24.04
CA ARG A 356 -47.88 -55.90 -23.63
C ARG A 356 -47.02 -56.20 -24.87
N ALA A 357 -45.96 -55.43 -25.10
CA ALA A 357 -44.71 -55.85 -25.76
C ALA A 357 -43.65 -54.76 -25.49
N GLN A 358 -42.81 -54.93 -24.47
CA GLN A 358 -41.47 -55.56 -24.54
C GLN A 358 -40.41 -54.67 -25.21
N VAL A 359 -39.52 -54.10 -24.38
CA VAL A 359 -38.11 -53.87 -24.73
C VAL A 359 -37.23 -54.30 -23.55
N SER A 360 -36.54 -55.43 -23.75
CA SER A 360 -35.38 -55.98 -23.04
C SER A 360 -34.84 -57.01 -24.05
N ALA A 361 -33.58 -57.10 -24.44
CA ALA A 361 -32.31 -56.75 -23.83
C ALA A 361 -31.22 -56.64 -24.93
N ALA A 362 -30.13 -55.92 -24.61
CA ALA A 362 -28.72 -56.27 -24.86
C ALA A 362 -27.90 -55.05 -24.39
N ALA A 363 -27.31 -54.99 -23.19
CA ALA A 363 -26.28 -55.82 -22.56
C ALA A 363 -24.89 -55.75 -23.22
N GLY A 364 -23.90 -55.32 -22.41
CA GLY A 364 -22.45 -55.42 -22.64
C GLY A 364 -21.81 -54.07 -23.01
N ALA A 365 -20.79 -53.53 -22.34
CA ALA A 365 -19.88 -54.11 -21.35
C ALA A 365 -19.12 -53.01 -20.59
N GLU A 366 -18.54 -53.42 -19.46
CA GLU A 366 -17.66 -52.69 -18.55
C GLU A 366 -16.40 -52.08 -19.19
N CYS A 367 -15.81 -51.11 -18.48
CA CYS A 367 -14.47 -50.54 -18.67
C CYS A 367 -13.35 -51.60 -18.54
N PRO A 368 -12.19 -51.38 -19.19
CA PRO A 368 -10.98 -50.98 -18.44
C PRO A 368 -10.15 -49.90 -19.19
N ALA A 369 -9.54 -48.94 -18.51
CA ALA A 369 -8.18 -48.91 -17.96
C ALA A 369 -7.04 -48.93 -19.01
N ASP A 370 -6.17 -47.92 -18.89
CA ASP A 370 -4.74 -47.83 -19.22
C ASP A 370 -4.21 -48.44 -20.53
N ASP A 371 -3.62 -47.58 -21.36
CA ASP A 371 -2.32 -47.87 -21.98
C ASP A 371 -1.67 -46.57 -22.50
N SER A 372 -0.62 -46.13 -21.81
CA SER A 372 0.47 -45.35 -22.42
C SER A 372 1.37 -46.29 -23.22
N PRO A 373 2.00 -45.79 -24.29
CA PRO A 373 3.46 -45.73 -24.29
C PRO A 373 3.93 -44.33 -24.73
N GLY A 374 4.86 -43.69 -24.02
CA GLY A 374 6.30 -43.98 -24.15
C GLY A 374 6.75 -43.57 -25.55
N GLY A 375 7.49 -42.49 -25.78
CA GLY A 375 8.57 -41.87 -25.02
C GLY A 375 9.61 -41.41 -26.06
N GLY A 376 10.25 -40.27 -25.90
CA GLY A 376 11.24 -39.85 -26.90
C GLY A 376 11.84 -38.45 -26.79
N ARG A 377 12.67 -38.26 -25.76
CA ARG A 377 13.96 -37.52 -25.79
C ARG A 377 13.97 -36.00 -26.06
N SER A 378 14.28 -35.27 -24.99
CA SER A 378 15.32 -34.21 -24.82
C SER A 378 16.45 -34.15 -25.87
N PRO A 379 17.26 -33.06 -25.98
CA PRO A 379 17.62 -32.16 -24.88
C PRO A 379 17.82 -30.67 -25.20
N ALA A 380 17.97 -29.90 -24.12
CA ALA A 380 18.70 -28.62 -24.10
C ALA A 380 20.16 -28.81 -24.54
N PRO A 381 20.88 -27.71 -24.82
CA PRO A 381 21.82 -27.30 -23.78
C PRO A 381 21.98 -25.78 -23.60
N SER A 382 22.46 -25.50 -22.40
CA SER A 382 23.04 -24.30 -21.81
C SER A 382 24.35 -23.78 -22.45
N GLY A 383 24.62 -22.49 -22.22
CA GLY A 383 25.93 -21.80 -22.26
C GLY A 383 25.69 -20.28 -22.27
N VAL A 384 25.99 -19.47 -21.24
CA VAL A 384 27.31 -19.02 -20.71
C VAL A 384 28.16 -18.46 -21.88
N THR A 385 28.53 -17.17 -21.99
CA THR A 385 29.47 -16.39 -21.15
C THR A 385 29.54 -14.92 -21.64
N GLN A 386 29.82 -14.00 -20.70
CA GLN A 386 30.60 -12.74 -20.72
C GLN A 386 30.75 -11.87 -21.99
N GLY A 387 30.56 -10.56 -21.75
CA GLY A 387 31.16 -9.40 -22.41
C GLY A 387 31.07 -8.20 -21.48
#